data_AF-A0A934MQP9-F1
#
_entry.id   AF-A0A934MQP9-F1
#
_cell.length_a   1.000
_cell.length_b   1.000
_cell.length_c   1.000
_cell.angle_alpha   90.00
_cell.angle_beta   90.00
_cell.angle_gamma   90.00
#
_symmetry.space_group_name_H-M   'P 1'
#
loop_
_entity.id
_entity.type
_entity.pdbx_description
1 polymer ?
#
loop_
_entity_poly.entity_id
_entity_poly.type
_entity_poly.pdbx_seq_one_letter_code
_entity_poly.pdbx_strand_id
1 'polypeptide(L)'
;MKEEIEKALAAATPGPWYWNGYMKSKYVDLCARHSGQPTVMSFNRWGMGGAAPSFRTEDGMKRIDEPGMVRFRQEHRKNEFVEVNHPDAHIIANAPTWLRQLLDELAAKEAEISRQLTALSEIEDESSREDACITRINGIAQDALSGETQEAQ
;
A
#
# COMPACT_ATOMS: atom_id res chain seq x y z
N MET A 1 -4.33 -3.10 9.79
CA MET A 1 -4.48 -2.37 8.52
C MET A 1 -3.91 -3.15 7.34
N LYS A 2 -2.59 -3.43 7.28
CA LYS A 2 -2.00 -4.25 6.21
C LYS A 2 -2.76 -5.57 5.98
N GLU A 3 -3.01 -6.34 7.03
CA GLU A 3 -3.76 -7.61 6.95
C GLU A 3 -5.19 -7.43 6.42
N GLU A 4 -5.83 -6.31 6.75
CA GLU A 4 -7.19 -6.00 6.31
C GLU A 4 -7.22 -5.67 4.81
N ILE A 5 -6.24 -4.89 4.34
CA ILE A 5 -6.05 -4.57 2.92
C ILE A 5 -5.72 -5.84 2.14
N GLU A 6 -4.82 -6.68 2.64
CA GLU A 6 -4.46 -7.96 2.02
C GLU A 6 -5.67 -8.90 1.91
N LYS A 7 -6.45 -9.02 2.99
CA LYS A 7 -7.69 -9.82 3.00
C LYS A 7 -8.72 -9.28 2.00
N ALA A 8 -8.89 -7.95 1.95
CA ALA A 8 -9.81 -7.33 1.01
C ALA A 8 -9.37 -7.55 -0.45
N LEU A 9 -8.08 -7.37 -0.75
CA LEU A 9 -7.52 -7.60 -2.08
C LEU A 9 -7.61 -9.07 -2.52
N ALA A 10 -7.41 -10.01 -1.61
CA ALA A 10 -7.53 -11.43 -1.90
C ALA A 10 -8.97 -11.86 -2.24
N ALA A 11 -9.97 -11.20 -1.66
CA ALA A 11 -11.37 -11.47 -1.91
C ALA A 11 -11.94 -10.71 -3.13
N ALA A 12 -11.31 -9.61 -3.52
CA ALA A 12 -11.79 -8.74 -4.59
C ALA A 12 -11.35 -9.21 -5.98
N THR A 13 -12.01 -8.68 -7.00
CA THR A 13 -11.60 -8.84 -8.40
C THR A 13 -10.18 -8.27 -8.57
N PRO A 14 -9.19 -9.06 -9.04
CA PRO A 14 -7.82 -8.58 -9.18
C PRO A 14 -7.70 -7.34 -10.07
N GLY A 15 -6.85 -6.41 -9.65
CA GLY A 15 -6.51 -5.21 -10.44
C GLY A 15 -5.54 -5.49 -11.60
N PRO A 16 -5.19 -4.46 -12.38
CA PRO A 16 -5.67 -3.08 -12.26
C PRO A 16 -7.06 -2.89 -12.87
N TRP A 17 -7.85 -1.96 -12.33
CA TRP A 17 -9.19 -1.64 -12.84
C TRP A 17 -9.16 -0.40 -13.75
N TYR A 18 -10.12 -0.30 -14.66
CA TYR A 18 -10.28 0.84 -15.56
C TYR A 18 -11.76 1.09 -15.89
N TRP A 19 -12.08 2.33 -16.24
CA TRP A 19 -13.40 2.69 -16.73
C TRP A 19 -13.55 2.33 -18.20
N ASN A 20 -14.54 1.51 -18.51
CA ASN A 20 -14.96 1.16 -19.86
C ASN A 20 -16.33 1.78 -20.13
N GLY A 21 -16.55 2.33 -21.32
CA GLY A 21 -17.85 2.92 -21.63
C GLY A 21 -18.06 3.12 -23.12
N TYR A 22 -19.33 3.19 -23.51
CA TYR A 22 -19.70 3.38 -24.90
C TYR A 22 -20.83 4.39 -25.02
N MET A 23 -20.51 5.55 -25.61
CA MET A 23 -21.40 6.70 -25.65
C MET A 23 -22.70 6.44 -26.44
N LYS A 24 -22.66 5.60 -27.48
CA LYS A 24 -23.87 5.28 -28.27
C LYS A 24 -24.88 4.46 -27.48
N SER A 25 -24.40 3.45 -26.74
CA SER A 25 -25.25 2.60 -25.89
C SER A 25 -25.40 3.14 -24.46
N LYS A 26 -24.76 4.27 -24.14
CA LYS A 26 -24.84 5.01 -22.88
C LYS A 26 -24.59 4.15 -21.64
N TYR A 27 -23.58 3.27 -21.70
CA TYR A 27 -23.13 2.53 -20.52
C TYR A 27 -21.72 2.96 -20.13
N VAL A 28 -21.44 2.83 -18.83
CA VAL A 28 -20.12 3.01 -18.22
C VAL A 28 -20.00 1.93 -17.14
N ASP A 29 -18.92 1.18 -17.19
CA ASP A 29 -18.60 0.08 -16.29
C ASP A 29 -17.17 0.22 -15.76
N LEU A 30 -16.93 -0.33 -14.57
CA LEU A 30 -15.59 -0.56 -14.05
C LEU A 30 -15.20 -1.99 -14.42
N CYS A 31 -14.08 -2.17 -15.10
CA CYS A 31 -13.59 -3.46 -15.59
C CYS A 31 -12.17 -3.74 -15.10
N ALA A 32 -11.80 -5.01 -14.98
CA ALA A 32 -10.43 -5.41 -14.67
C ALA A 32 -9.61 -5.60 -15.95
N ARG A 33 -8.31 -5.25 -15.89
CA ARG A 33 -7.39 -5.24 -17.02
C ARG A 33 -6.54 -6.51 -17.09
N HIS A 34 -7.20 -7.67 -17.07
CA HIS A 34 -6.56 -8.97 -17.21
C HIS A 34 -7.40 -9.89 -18.11
N SER A 35 -6.99 -11.16 -18.26
CA SER A 35 -7.69 -12.13 -19.11
C SER A 35 -9.20 -12.17 -18.79
N GLY A 36 -10.02 -12.14 -19.83
CA GLY A 36 -11.49 -12.12 -19.73
C GLY A 36 -12.12 -10.77 -19.40
N GLN A 37 -11.32 -9.74 -19.08
CA GLN A 37 -11.76 -8.37 -18.77
C GLN A 37 -13.08 -8.30 -17.97
N PRO A 38 -13.15 -8.95 -16.80
CA PRO A 38 -14.39 -9.04 -16.07
C PRO A 38 -14.88 -7.65 -15.65
N THR A 39 -16.19 -7.41 -15.81
CA THR A 39 -16.88 -6.28 -15.19
C THR A 39 -16.82 -6.45 -13.67
N VAL A 40 -16.21 -5.48 -12.99
CA VAL A 40 -16.12 -5.33 -11.53
C VAL A 40 -17.43 -4.72 -11.02
N MET A 41 -17.85 -3.63 -11.65
CA MET A 41 -19.04 -2.88 -11.30
C MET A 41 -19.70 -2.33 -12.57
N SER A 42 -21.01 -2.44 -12.64
CA SER A 42 -21.84 -1.83 -13.69
C SER A 42 -22.92 -0.96 -13.06
N PHE A 43 -23.57 -0.10 -13.85
CA PHE A 43 -24.71 0.69 -13.39
C PHE A 43 -25.99 0.26 -14.11
N ASN A 44 -26.96 -0.23 -13.35
CA ASN A 44 -28.24 -0.69 -13.84
C ASN A 44 -29.35 0.29 -13.50
N ARG A 45 -30.34 0.41 -14.38
CA ARG A 45 -31.52 1.26 -14.15
C ARG A 45 -32.22 0.85 -12.85
N TRP A 46 -32.56 1.84 -12.03
CA TRP A 46 -33.29 1.68 -10.79
C TRP A 46 -34.59 2.50 -10.83
N GLY A 47 -35.70 1.81 -11.13
CA GLY A 47 -36.99 2.46 -11.34
C GLY A 47 -36.98 3.45 -12.52
N MET A 48 -37.71 4.54 -12.39
CA MET A 48 -37.83 5.56 -13.45
C MET A 48 -36.83 6.71 -13.34
N GLY A 49 -36.20 6.90 -12.18
CA GLY A 49 -35.40 8.10 -11.88
C GLY A 49 -33.99 7.85 -11.36
N GLY A 50 -33.52 6.60 -11.29
CA GLY A 50 -32.23 6.28 -10.69
C GLY A 50 -31.45 5.22 -11.44
N ALA A 51 -30.20 5.05 -10.99
CA ALA A 51 -29.36 3.90 -11.31
C ALA A 51 -28.77 3.37 -10.01
N ALA A 52 -28.56 2.07 -9.96
CA ALA A 52 -27.92 1.40 -8.84
C ALA A 52 -26.72 0.60 -9.36
N PRO A 53 -25.61 0.54 -8.61
CA PRO A 53 -24.50 -0.30 -8.99
C PRO A 53 -24.90 -1.78 -8.93
N SER A 54 -24.24 -2.56 -9.77
CA SER A 54 -24.25 -4.02 -9.73
C SER A 54 -22.82 -4.53 -9.71
N PHE A 55 -22.58 -5.59 -8.96
CA PHE A 55 -21.26 -6.20 -8.78
C PHE A 55 -21.25 -7.64 -9.26
N ARG A 56 -20.08 -8.12 -9.66
CA ARG A 56 -19.91 -9.50 -10.16
C ARG A 56 -19.81 -10.48 -9.00
N THR A 57 -20.75 -11.40 -8.95
CA THR A 57 -20.78 -12.55 -8.03
C THR A 57 -20.58 -13.86 -8.80
N GLU A 58 -20.48 -14.98 -8.08
CA GLU A 58 -20.41 -16.33 -8.69
C GLU A 58 -21.62 -16.62 -9.60
N ASP A 59 -22.80 -16.11 -9.23
CA ASP A 59 -24.04 -16.27 -10.00
C ASP A 59 -24.20 -15.25 -11.15
N GLY A 60 -23.19 -14.38 -11.35
CA GLY A 60 -23.23 -13.28 -12.32
C GLY A 60 -23.38 -11.90 -11.67
N MET A 61 -23.82 -10.91 -12.46
CA MET A 61 -23.94 -9.52 -11.99
C MET A 61 -25.19 -9.36 -11.12
N LYS A 62 -25.01 -8.94 -9.86
CA LYS A 62 -26.11 -8.66 -8.93
C LYS A 62 -26.19 -7.18 -8.57
N ARG A 63 -27.39 -6.59 -8.65
CA ARG A 63 -27.66 -5.20 -8.23
C ARG A 63 -27.77 -5.09 -6.72
N ILE A 64 -27.42 -3.93 -6.16
CA ILE A 64 -27.35 -3.75 -4.70
C ILE A 64 -28.68 -3.93 -3.96
N ASP A 65 -29.83 -3.87 -4.62
CA ASP A 65 -31.15 -4.12 -4.04
C ASP A 65 -31.53 -5.61 -4.03
N GLU A 66 -30.70 -6.49 -4.58
CA GLU A 66 -30.91 -7.93 -4.49
C GLU A 66 -30.60 -8.47 -3.08
N PRO A 67 -31.27 -9.56 -2.65
CA PRO A 67 -31.07 -10.13 -1.33
C PRO A 67 -29.60 -10.47 -1.03
N GLY A 68 -29.10 -10.00 0.11
CA GLY A 68 -27.73 -10.28 0.59
C GLY A 68 -26.65 -9.33 0.07
N MET A 69 -26.96 -8.43 -0.86
CA MET A 69 -26.00 -7.46 -1.40
C MET A 69 -25.75 -6.24 -0.51
N VAL A 70 -26.64 -5.96 0.45
CA VAL A 70 -26.51 -4.83 1.38
C VAL A 70 -26.81 -5.24 2.80
N ARG A 71 -26.16 -4.56 3.74
CA ARG A 71 -26.43 -4.66 5.18
C ARG A 71 -27.27 -3.46 5.61
N PHE A 72 -28.48 -3.71 6.08
CA PHE A 72 -29.39 -2.67 6.55
C PHE A 72 -29.05 -2.16 7.95
N ARG A 73 -29.35 -0.89 8.21
CA ARG A 73 -29.32 -0.30 9.55
C ARG A 73 -30.42 -0.95 10.40
N GLN A 74 -30.08 -1.44 11.58
CA GLN A 74 -31.05 -2.12 12.46
C GLN A 74 -32.01 -1.14 13.18
N GLU A 75 -31.59 0.11 13.41
CA GLU A 75 -32.33 1.08 14.20
C GLU A 75 -32.96 2.20 13.36
N HIS A 76 -34.23 2.53 13.68
CA HIS A 76 -35.06 3.66 13.22
C HIS A 76 -35.22 3.94 11.70
N ARG A 77 -34.42 3.33 10.82
CA ARG A 77 -34.46 3.52 9.36
C ARG A 77 -34.21 2.19 8.63
N LYS A 78 -35.20 1.30 8.68
CA LYS A 78 -35.12 -0.07 8.13
C LYS A 78 -34.83 -0.15 6.62
N ASN A 79 -35.02 0.94 5.88
CA ASN A 79 -34.76 1.02 4.44
C ASN A 79 -33.41 1.70 4.11
N GLU A 80 -32.64 2.12 5.12
CA GLU A 80 -31.30 2.68 4.93
C GLU A 80 -30.27 1.56 5.12
N PHE A 81 -29.43 1.33 4.12
CA PHE A 81 -28.30 0.41 4.25
C PHE A 81 -27.03 1.15 4.66
N VAL A 82 -26.18 0.47 5.44
CA VAL A 82 -24.91 1.03 5.93
C VAL A 82 -23.73 0.61 5.08
N GLU A 83 -23.85 -0.51 4.37
CA GLU A 83 -22.75 -1.13 3.63
C GLU A 83 -23.27 -2.02 2.51
N VAL A 84 -22.48 -2.09 1.43
CA VAL A 84 -22.65 -3.09 0.37
C VAL A 84 -21.79 -4.30 0.71
N ASN A 85 -22.43 -5.46 0.82
CA ASN A 85 -21.79 -6.74 1.14
C ASN A 85 -21.11 -7.34 -0.10
N HIS A 86 -20.06 -6.68 -0.59
CA HIS A 86 -19.27 -7.14 -1.73
C HIS A 86 -17.80 -6.72 -1.57
N PRO A 87 -16.82 -7.61 -1.84
CA PRO A 87 -15.40 -7.29 -1.66
C PRO A 87 -14.96 -6.10 -2.52
N ASP A 88 -15.40 -6.03 -3.78
CA ASP A 88 -15.07 -4.90 -4.66
C ASP A 88 -15.64 -3.58 -4.15
N ALA A 89 -16.88 -3.58 -3.62
CA ALA A 89 -17.50 -2.38 -3.05
C ALA A 89 -16.75 -1.92 -1.79
N HIS A 90 -16.32 -2.88 -0.97
CA HIS A 90 -15.53 -2.62 0.24
C HIS A 90 -14.18 -1.95 -0.08
N ILE A 91 -13.48 -2.41 -1.14
CA ILE A 91 -12.27 -1.74 -1.61
C ILE A 91 -12.55 -0.32 -2.09
N ILE A 92 -13.58 -0.13 -2.92
CA ILE A 92 -13.93 1.20 -3.47
C ILE A 92 -14.23 2.20 -2.35
N ALA A 93 -15.01 1.78 -1.36
CA ALA A 93 -15.41 2.63 -0.24
C ALA A 93 -14.24 3.02 0.68
N ASN A 94 -13.32 2.08 0.94
CA ASN A 94 -12.21 2.30 1.87
C ASN A 94 -10.92 2.81 1.22
N ALA A 95 -10.81 2.79 -0.12
CA ALA A 95 -9.59 3.16 -0.83
C ALA A 95 -8.98 4.51 -0.39
N PRO A 96 -9.74 5.61 -0.27
CA PRO A 96 -9.14 6.89 0.15
C PRO A 96 -8.52 6.85 1.55
N THR A 97 -9.15 6.13 2.49
CA THR A 97 -8.68 6.00 3.86
C THR A 97 -7.43 5.14 3.92
N TRP A 98 -7.46 3.97 3.29
CA TRP A 98 -6.31 3.06 3.25
C TRP A 98 -5.11 3.66 2.53
N LEU A 99 -5.33 4.36 1.39
CA LEU A 99 -4.24 5.02 0.67
C LEU A 99 -3.57 6.09 1.54
N ARG A 100 -4.33 6.89 2.28
CA ARG A 100 -3.77 7.89 3.20
C ARG A 100 -2.91 7.24 4.28
N GLN A 101 -3.45 6.21 4.93
CA GLN A 101 -2.74 5.51 5.98
C GLN A 101 -1.45 4.85 5.47
N LEU A 102 -1.48 4.23 4.29
CA LEU A 102 -0.30 3.65 3.66
C LEU A 102 0.76 4.70 3.33
N LEU A 103 0.35 5.88 2.87
CA LEU A 103 1.28 6.99 2.61
C LEU A 103 1.90 7.53 3.90
N ASP A 104 1.12 7.66 4.97
CA ASP A 104 1.61 8.09 6.28
C ASP A 104 2.61 7.08 6.86
N GLU A 105 2.30 5.78 6.77
CA GLU A 105 3.22 4.71 7.19
C GLU A 105 4.50 4.69 6.34
N LEU A 106 4.39 4.86 5.02
CA LEU A 106 5.54 4.92 4.13
C LEU A 106 6.46 6.09 4.51
N ALA A 107 5.90 7.29 4.71
CA ALA A 107 6.67 8.46 5.12
C ALA A 107 7.38 8.25 6.46
N ALA A 108 6.72 7.61 7.43
CA ALA A 108 7.33 7.28 8.72
C ALA A 108 8.48 6.28 8.57
N LYS A 109 8.34 5.28 7.70
CA LYS A 109 9.40 4.29 7.42
C LYS A 109 10.57 4.89 6.67
N GLU A 110 10.32 5.77 5.70
CA GLU A 110 11.38 6.51 4.99
C GLU A 110 12.18 7.38 5.95
N ALA A 111 11.51 8.10 6.85
CA ALA A 111 12.18 8.91 7.88
C ALA A 111 13.04 8.05 8.82
N GLU A 112 12.56 6.86 9.21
CA GLU A 112 13.33 5.95 10.05
C GLU A 112 14.57 5.39 9.33
N ILE A 113 14.42 4.98 8.07
CA ILE A 113 15.55 4.55 7.24
C ILE A 113 16.58 5.67 7.11
N SER A 114 16.16 6.91 6.87
CA SER A 114 17.06 8.05 6.81
C SER A 114 17.83 8.26 8.11
N ARG A 115 17.18 8.16 9.27
CA ARG A 115 17.86 8.25 10.58
C ARG A 115 18.90 7.16 10.78
N GLN A 116 18.56 5.92 10.42
CA GLN A 116 19.47 4.79 10.54
C GLN A 116 20.68 4.96 9.64
N LEU A 117 20.49 5.44 8.41
CA LEU A 117 21.59 5.76 7.50
C LEU A 117 22.50 6.86 8.04
N THR A 118 21.93 7.92 8.62
CA THR A 118 22.73 8.97 9.29
C THR A 118 23.53 8.40 10.46
N ALA A 119 22.91 7.62 11.34
CA ALA A 119 23.60 7.02 12.48
C ALA A 119 24.72 6.06 12.05
N LEU A 120 24.52 5.27 10.99
CA LEU A 120 25.56 4.39 10.44
C LEU A 120 26.74 5.17 9.86
N SER A 121 26.47 6.29 9.16
CA SER A 121 27.51 7.17 8.64
C SER A 121 28.35 7.79 9.76
N GLU A 122 27.73 8.20 10.87
CA GLU A 122 28.45 8.75 12.02
C GLU A 122 29.39 7.71 12.66
N ILE A 123 28.95 6.45 12.76
CA ILE A 123 29.77 5.35 13.27
C ILE A 123 30.95 5.03 12.32
N GLU A 124 30.72 5.04 11.01
CA GLU A 124 31.78 4.81 10.02
C GLU A 124 32.84 5.92 10.07
N ASP A 125 32.43 7.18 10.25
CA ASP A 125 33.33 8.31 10.43
C ASP A 125 34.14 8.21 11.74
N GLU A 126 33.53 7.73 12.82
CA GLU A 126 34.21 7.49 14.11
C GLU A 126 35.22 6.34 14.00
N SER A 127 34.84 5.20 13.42
CA SER A 127 35.74 4.06 13.19
C SER A 127 36.92 4.43 12.31
N SER A 128 36.68 5.21 11.24
CA SER A 128 37.75 5.69 10.35
C SER A 128 38.74 6.59 11.08
N ARG A 129 38.28 7.43 12.02
CA ARG A 129 39.15 8.27 12.86
C ARG A 129 39.99 7.44 13.82
N GLU A 130 39.41 6.41 14.42
CA GLU A 130 40.13 5.49 15.31
C GLU A 130 41.22 4.72 14.54
N ASP A 131 40.90 4.18 13.36
CA ASP A 131 41.86 3.47 12.51
C ASP A 131 43.03 4.36 12.05
N ALA A 132 42.76 5.63 11.72
CA ALA A 132 43.79 6.60 11.37
C ALA A 132 44.72 6.90 12.57
N CYS A 133 44.16 6.96 13.78
CA CYS A 133 44.93 7.18 15.00
C CYS A 133 45.84 6.00 15.33
N ILE A 134 45.31 4.77 15.24
CA ILE A 134 46.07 3.53 15.44
C ILE A 134 47.23 3.43 14.45
N THR A 135 46.97 3.70 13.17
CA THR A 135 48.00 3.70 12.12
C THR A 135 49.14 4.68 12.44
N ARG A 136 48.80 5.88 12.95
CA ARG A 136 49.80 6.88 13.33
C ARG A 136 50.65 6.45 14.54
N ILE A 137 50.02 5.88 15.57
CA ILE A 137 50.72 5.38 16.76
C ILE A 137 51.69 4.25 16.38
N ASN A 138 51.25 3.32 15.53
CA ASN A 138 52.10 2.22 15.07
C ASN A 138 53.31 2.72 14.28
N GLY A 139 53.15 3.76 13.44
CA GLY A 139 54.28 4.40 12.75
C GLY A 139 55.30 4.99 13.72
N ILE A 140 54.84 5.76 14.72
CA ILE A 140 55.72 6.35 15.75
C ILE A 140 56.48 5.26 16.52
N ALA A 141 55.79 4.17 16.88
CA ALA A 141 56.42 3.05 17.58
C ALA A 141 57.49 2.36 16.72
N GLN A 142 57.26 2.19 15.42
CA GLN A 142 58.25 1.63 14.50
C GLN A 142 59.45 2.56 14.33
N ASP A 143 59.25 3.87 14.23
CA ASP A 143 60.33 4.85 14.13
C ASP A 143 61.19 4.88 15.41
N ALA A 144 60.56 4.81 16.60
CA ALA A 144 61.27 4.73 17.87
C ALA A 144 62.10 3.45 18.00
N LEU A 145 61.53 2.30 17.61
CA LEU A 145 62.21 1.00 17.64
C LEU A 145 63.35 0.89 16.61
N SER A 146 63.30 1.66 15.52
CA SER A 146 64.34 1.66 14.49
C SER A 146 65.45 2.69 14.75
N GLY A 147 65.16 3.75 15.53
CA GLY A 147 66.14 4.74 15.97
C GLY A 147 67.10 4.24 17.06
N GLU A 148 66.65 3.38 17.98
CA GLU A 148 67.50 2.82 19.05
C GLU A 148 68.59 1.87 18.53
N THR A 149 68.45 1.33 17.31
CA THR A 149 69.42 0.39 16.73
C THR A 149 70.62 1.08 16.05
N GLN A 150 70.64 2.42 15.93
CA GLN A 150 71.73 3.16 15.26
C GLN A 150 72.81 3.74 16.19
N GLU A 151 72.65 3.71 17.52
CA GLU A 151 73.64 4.26 18.47
C GLU A 151 74.60 3.25 19.11
N ALA A 152 74.52 1.95 18.77
CA ALA A 152 75.49 0.95 19.19
C ALA A 152 76.55 0.70 18.10
N GLN A 153 77.43 1.70 17.88
CA GLN A 153 78.72 1.54 17.19
C GLN A 153 79.88 1.60 18.18
#